data_AF-A0A953WPA1-F1
#
_entry.id   AF-A0A953WPA1-F1
#
_cell.length_a   1.000
_cell.length_b   1.000
_cell.length_c   1.000
_cell.angle_alpha   90.00
_cell.angle_beta   90.00
_cell.angle_gamma   90.00
#
_symmetry.space_group_name_H-M   'P 1'
#
loop_
_entity.id
_entity.type
_entity.pdbx_description
1 polymer ?
#
loop_
_entity_poly.entity_id
_entity_poly.type
_entity_poly.pdbx_seq_one_letter_code
_entity_poly.pdbx_strand_id
1 'polypeptide(L)'
;QSWKWATRDAGGDNSYVNVAPYIERAMRQNKDLRVLSANGYFDMATPFFGTEMTLAQPAFDRDRLTITYYEAGHMMYIHQPSIEKLAADV
;
A
#
# COMPACT_ATOMS: atom_id res chain seq x y z
N GLN A 1 14.73 21.07 -1.18
CA GLN A 1 14.63 20.23 0.04
C GLN A 1 15.22 18.86 -0.29
N SER A 2 16.06 18.29 0.56
CA SER A 2 16.59 16.93 0.37
C SER A 2 15.60 15.90 0.92
N TRP A 3 15.25 14.89 0.13
CA TRP A 3 14.39 13.80 0.58
C TRP A 3 15.07 13.01 1.71
N LYS A 4 14.33 12.77 2.80
CA LYS A 4 14.81 11.97 3.94
C LYS A 4 14.42 10.51 3.72
N TRP A 5 15.34 9.72 3.20
CA TRP A 5 15.14 8.28 2.95
C TRP A 5 15.08 7.44 4.23
N ALA A 6 15.68 7.92 5.32
CA ALA A 6 15.73 7.19 6.58
C ALA A 6 14.46 7.43 7.42
N THR A 7 13.54 6.48 7.38
CA THR A 7 12.42 6.37 8.32
C THR A 7 12.83 5.48 9.49
N ARG A 8 13.46 6.09 10.51
CA ARG A 8 14.07 5.38 11.65
C ARG A 8 13.12 4.42 12.38
N ASP A 9 11.82 4.70 12.38
CA ASP A 9 10.79 3.88 13.04
C ASP A 9 10.00 2.98 12.08
N ALA A 10 10.14 3.15 10.76
CA ALA A 10 9.47 2.29 9.78
C ALA A 10 10.25 1.01 9.49
N GLY A 11 11.53 0.93 9.88
CA GLY A 11 12.46 -0.14 9.49
C GLY A 11 13.57 0.38 8.58
N GLY A 12 14.68 -0.37 8.50
CA GLY A 12 15.93 -0.04 7.82
C GLY A 12 17.02 -1.04 8.19
N ASP A 13 18.12 -1.09 7.43
CA ASP A 13 19.26 -2.00 7.67
C ASP A 13 18.89 -3.50 7.64
N ASN A 14 18.37 -3.98 6.50
CA ASN A 14 17.97 -5.37 6.27
C ASN A 14 16.79 -5.85 7.16
N SER A 15 16.01 -4.91 7.71
CA SER A 15 14.73 -5.20 8.38
C SER A 15 13.53 -4.99 7.46
N TYR A 16 12.40 -5.61 7.79
CA TYR A 16 11.13 -5.31 7.13
C TYR A 16 10.72 -3.86 7.37
N VAL A 17 10.21 -3.21 6.31
CA VAL A 17 9.69 -1.85 6.39
C VAL A 17 8.16 -1.90 6.56
N ASN A 18 7.64 -1.18 7.55
CA ASN A 18 6.21 -1.04 7.80
C ASN A 18 5.81 0.45 7.81
N VAL A 19 5.04 0.85 6.80
CA VAL A 19 4.52 2.22 6.67
C VAL A 19 3.09 2.39 7.21
N ALA A 20 2.42 1.30 7.61
CA ALA A 20 1.01 1.32 8.01
C ALA A 20 0.71 2.33 9.15
N PRO A 21 1.53 2.46 10.22
CA PRO A 21 1.26 3.43 11.29
C PRO A 21 1.29 4.89 10.80
N TYR A 22 2.08 5.19 9.76
CA TYR A 22 2.14 6.52 9.18
C TYR A 22 0.90 6.81 8.33
N ILE A 23 0.43 5.82 7.56
CA ILE A 23 -0.80 5.94 6.75
C ILE A 23 -2.01 6.11 7.68
N GLU A 24 -2.13 5.28 8.72
CA GLU A 24 -3.18 5.42 9.75
C GLU A 24 -3.19 6.83 10.35
N ARG A 25 -2.02 7.32 10.79
CA ARG A 25 -1.90 8.66 11.34
C ARG A 25 -2.32 9.74 10.35
N ALA A 26 -1.90 9.62 9.08
CA ALA A 26 -2.28 10.55 8.03
C ALA A 26 -3.81 10.54 7.80
N MET A 27 -4.45 9.38 7.77
CA MET A 27 -5.91 9.26 7.62
C MET A 27 -6.71 9.81 8.80
N ARG A 28 -6.13 9.81 10.02
CA ARG A 28 -6.73 10.46 11.20
C ARG A 28 -6.56 11.98 11.17
N GLN A 29 -5.42 12.45 10.67
CA GLN A 29 -5.12 13.88 10.58
C GLN A 29 -5.85 14.56 9.41
N ASN A 30 -6.10 13.82 8.33
CA ASN A 30 -6.83 14.28 7.16
C ASN A 30 -8.05 13.38 6.91
N LYS A 31 -9.24 13.92 7.21
CA LYS A 31 -10.52 13.21 7.04
C LYS A 31 -10.87 12.95 5.57
N ASP A 32 -10.32 13.74 4.65
CA ASP A 32 -10.54 13.60 3.21
C ASP A 32 -9.54 12.66 2.54
N LEU A 33 -8.48 12.24 3.26
CA LEU A 33 -7.51 11.28 2.74
C LEU A 33 -8.16 9.91 2.57
N ARG A 34 -8.11 9.41 1.33
CA ARG A 34 -8.51 8.06 0.93
C ARG A 34 -7.27 7.27 0.51
N VAL A 35 -7.25 5.98 0.77
CA VAL A 35 -6.10 5.12 0.46
C VAL A 35 -6.54 3.99 -0.46
N LEU A 36 -5.85 3.88 -1.60
CA LEU A 36 -5.94 2.75 -2.51
C LEU A 36 -4.71 1.86 -2.29
N SER A 37 -4.94 0.57 -2.05
CA SER A 37 -3.90 -0.45 -2.01
C SER A 37 -4.04 -1.36 -3.22
N ALA A 38 -3.09 -1.23 -4.16
CA ALA A 38 -3.04 -2.02 -5.38
C ALA A 38 -2.13 -3.25 -5.18
N ASN A 39 -2.67 -4.46 -5.37
CA ASN A 39 -1.96 -5.71 -5.08
C ASN A 39 -1.88 -6.64 -6.30
N GLY A 40 -0.73 -7.28 -6.52
CA GLY A 40 -0.58 -8.33 -7.53
C GLY A 40 -0.98 -9.71 -7.00
N TYR A 41 -1.71 -10.50 -7.77
CA TYR A 41 -2.02 -11.90 -7.41
C TYR A 41 -0.77 -12.78 -7.32
N PHE A 42 0.27 -12.46 -8.10
CA PHE A 42 1.50 -13.24 -8.18
C PHE A 42 2.68 -12.55 -7.47
N ASP A 43 2.41 -11.58 -6.59
CA ASP A 43 3.43 -10.88 -5.82
C ASP A 43 3.89 -11.72 -4.62
N MET A 44 5.15 -12.15 -4.64
CA MET A 44 5.79 -12.87 -3.54
C MET A 44 6.70 -11.99 -2.67
N ALA A 45 7.00 -10.76 -3.10
CA ALA A 45 7.77 -9.80 -2.31
C ALA A 45 6.87 -9.14 -1.25
N THR A 46 5.65 -8.78 -1.63
CA THR A 46 4.61 -8.25 -0.75
C THR A 46 3.26 -8.94 -1.01
N PRO A 47 3.06 -10.16 -0.48
CA PRO A 47 1.83 -10.91 -0.72
C PRO A 47 0.57 -10.16 -0.25
N PHE A 48 -0.47 -10.13 -1.09
CA PHE A 48 -1.71 -9.37 -0.86
C PHE A 48 -2.40 -9.70 0.48
N PHE A 49 -2.28 -10.93 0.97
CA PHE A 49 -2.86 -11.32 2.25
C PHE A 49 -2.22 -10.57 3.44
N GLY A 50 -0.92 -10.28 3.37
CA GLY A 50 -0.24 -9.45 4.37
C GLY A 50 -0.78 -8.02 4.39
N THR A 51 -1.09 -7.48 3.22
CA THR A 51 -1.77 -6.18 3.08
C THR A 51 -3.17 -6.21 3.70
N GLU A 52 -3.98 -7.22 3.39
CA GLU A 52 -5.33 -7.37 3.95
C GLU A 52 -5.31 -7.44 5.48
N MET A 53 -4.42 -8.27 6.06
CA MET A 53 -4.27 -8.36 7.51
C MET A 53 -3.85 -7.02 8.14
N THR A 54 -2.96 -6.28 7.48
CA THR A 54 -2.49 -4.99 7.95
C THR A 54 -3.60 -3.93 7.94
N LEU A 55 -4.34 -3.85 6.83
CA LEU A 55 -5.41 -2.86 6.65
C LEU A 55 -6.72 -3.24 7.36
N ALA A 56 -6.88 -4.49 7.78
CA ALA A 56 -8.02 -4.94 8.59
C ALA A 56 -7.93 -4.49 10.06
N GLN A 57 -6.80 -3.90 10.49
CA GLN A 57 -6.63 -3.44 11.86
C GLN A 57 -7.59 -2.27 12.18
N PRO A 58 -8.13 -2.17 13.42
CA PRO A 58 -9.08 -1.11 13.82
C PRO A 58 -8.56 0.33 13.67
N ALA A 59 -7.24 0.47 13.54
CA ALA A 59 -6.53 1.67 13.18
C ALA A 59 -7.09 2.36 11.91
N PHE A 60 -7.51 1.57 10.92
CA PHE A 60 -7.91 2.10 9.63
C PHE A 60 -9.42 2.30 9.49
N ASP A 61 -9.77 3.44 8.89
CA ASP A 61 -11.15 3.73 8.49
C ASP A 61 -11.47 3.01 7.18
N ARG A 62 -12.23 1.92 7.29
CA ARG A 62 -12.55 1.01 6.18
C ARG A 62 -13.35 1.66 5.07
N ASP A 63 -14.13 2.70 5.37
CA ASP A 63 -14.95 3.40 4.36
C ASP A 63 -14.09 4.25 3.42
N ARG A 64 -12.84 4.55 3.83
CA ARG A 64 -11.85 5.31 3.06
C ARG A 64 -10.68 4.47 2.56
N LEU A 65 -10.78 3.15 2.69
CA LEU A 65 -9.84 2.18 2.13
C LEU A 65 -10.42 1.51 0.88
N THR A 66 -9.60 1.34 -0.14
CA THR A 66 -9.93 0.53 -1.31
C THR A 66 -8.78 -0.43 -1.56
N ILE A 67 -9.08 -1.73 -1.65
CA ILE A 67 -8.10 -2.78 -1.94
C ILE A 67 -8.43 -3.33 -3.32
N THR A 68 -7.48 -3.29 -4.23
CA THR A 68 -7.62 -3.81 -5.60
C THR A 68 -6.58 -4.89 -5.89
N TYR A 69 -6.92 -5.75 -6.85
CA TYR A 69 -6.10 -6.89 -7.25
C TYR A 69 -5.89 -6.90 -8.76
N TYR A 70 -4.69 -7.27 -9.17
CA TYR A 70 -4.24 -7.30 -10.57
C TYR A 70 -3.62 -8.66 -10.90
N GLU A 71 -3.85 -9.14 -12.12
CA GLU A 71 -3.20 -10.35 -12.68
C GLU A 71 -1.73 -10.08 -13.03
N ALA A 72 -0.96 -9.63 -12.05
CA ALA A 72 0.45 -9.33 -12.17
C ALA A 72 1.20 -9.71 -10.88
N GLY A 73 2.52 -9.68 -10.94
CA GLY A 73 3.39 -9.77 -9.76
C GLY A 73 3.56 -8.42 -9.07
N HIS A 74 4.72 -8.21 -8.44
CA HIS A 74 5.04 -6.99 -7.69
C HIS A 74 4.99 -5.71 -8.56
N MET A 75 5.40 -5.81 -9.82
CA MET A 75 5.46 -4.67 -10.74
C MET A 75 4.27 -4.72 -11.70
N MET A 76 3.09 -4.26 -11.26
CA MET A 76 1.85 -4.29 -12.06
C MET A 76 1.98 -3.57 -13.41
N TYR A 77 2.88 -2.59 -13.51
CA TYR A 77 3.07 -1.82 -14.73
C TYR A 77 3.74 -2.59 -15.88
N ILE A 78 4.31 -3.76 -15.62
CA ILE A 78 4.96 -4.59 -16.65
C ILE A 78 3.91 -5.38 -17.44
N HIS A 79 2.75 -5.65 -16.85
CA HIS A 79 1.66 -6.38 -17.49
C HIS A 79 0.65 -5.38 -18.08
N GLN A 80 0.51 -5.37 -19.41
CA GLN A 80 -0.28 -4.36 -20.13
C GLN A 80 -1.73 -4.22 -19.64
N PRO A 81 -2.52 -5.30 -19.46
CA PRO A 81 -3.86 -5.18 -18.90
C PRO A 81 -3.89 -4.62 -17.46
N SER A 82 -2.85 -4.90 -16.66
CA SER A 82 -2.78 -4.44 -15.27
C SER A 82 -2.39 -2.97 -15.15
N ILE A 83 -1.53 -2.44 -16.02
CA ILE A 83 -1.21 -1.00 -16.02
C ILE A 83 -2.41 -0.16 -16.47
N GLU A 84 -3.16 -0.63 -17.46
CA GLU A 84 -4.38 0.04 -17.92
C GLU A 84 -5.43 0.09 -16.82
N LYS A 85 -5.65 -1.03 -16.13
CA LYS A 85 -6.55 -1.08 -14.97
C LYS A 85 -6.05 -0.18 -13.83
N LEU A 86 -4.76 -0.25 -13.48
CA LEU A 86 -4.19 0.58 -12.41
C LEU A 86 -4.33 2.07 -12.71
N ALA A 87 -4.13 2.48 -13.96
CA ALA A 87 -4.30 3.86 -14.39
C ALA A 87 -5.75 4.34 -14.33
N ALA A 88 -6.73 3.44 -14.46
CA ALA A 88 -8.15 3.76 -14.33
C ALA A 88 -8.62 3.82 -12.85
N ASP A 89 -7.92 3.14 -11.94
CA ASP A 89 -8.26 3.07 -10.52
C ASP A 89 -7.71 4.27 -9.71
N VAL A 90 -6.73 5.00 -10.24
CA VAL A 90 -6.07 6.18 -9.63
C VAL A 90 -6.72 7.48 -10.11
#